data_AF-A0A812FTX1-F1
#
_entry.id   AF-A0A812FTX1-F1
#
_cell.length_a   1.000
_cell.length_b   1.000
_cell.length_c   1.000
_cell.angle_alpha   90.00
_cell.angle_beta   90.00
_cell.angle_gamma   90.00
#
_symmetry.space_group_name_H-M   'P 1'
#
loop_
_entity.id
_entity.type
_entity.pdbx_description
1 polymer ?
#
loop_
_entity_poly.entity_id
_entity_poly.type
_entity_poly.pdbx_seq_one_letter_code
_entity_poly.pdbx_strand_id
1 'polypeptide(L)'
;MISGIADNTNLLALNAAIEAARAGDQGRGFAVVADEVRKLARDTSQQTTNIREIMNELVAAAERSREAVNDSREEMSCALQSSQQVKSAFTDINEAVQLIQQRVDQISVATEEQERATADVSQAITHISDQGEHTKLQLESMVESSEQVAEIAGLQQAMLHKYELHQVS
;
A
#
# COMPACT_ATOMS: atom_id res chain seq x y z
N MET A 1 44.83 -30.08 30.32
CA MET A 1 45.25 -31.51 30.43
C MET A 1 46.50 -31.78 29.59
N ILE A 2 46.46 -31.65 28.26
CA ILE A 2 47.64 -31.93 27.39
C ILE A 2 48.85 -31.02 27.69
N SER A 3 48.65 -29.70 27.80
CA SER A 3 49.75 -28.78 28.18
C SER A 3 50.34 -29.11 29.56
N GLY A 4 49.53 -29.52 30.54
CA GLY A 4 50.04 -29.98 31.83
C GLY A 4 50.80 -31.31 31.76
N ILE A 5 50.44 -32.22 30.85
CA ILE A 5 51.21 -33.44 30.56
C ILE A 5 52.55 -33.08 29.91
N ALA A 6 52.54 -32.12 28.97
CA ALA A 6 53.73 -31.62 28.32
C ALA A 6 54.69 -30.95 29.32
N ASP A 7 54.17 -30.14 30.25
CA ASP A 7 54.98 -29.47 31.28
C ASP A 7 55.59 -30.50 32.26
N ASN A 8 54.83 -31.51 32.69
CA ASN A 8 55.34 -32.61 33.51
C ASN A 8 56.39 -33.45 32.76
N THR A 9 56.19 -33.69 31.46
CA THR A 9 57.15 -34.41 30.61
C THR A 9 58.43 -33.61 30.42
N ASN A 10 58.33 -32.28 30.28
CA ASN A 10 59.48 -31.38 30.23
C ASN A 10 60.26 -31.37 31.56
N LEU A 11 59.58 -31.40 32.71
CA LEU A 11 60.22 -31.53 34.03
C LEU A 11 60.88 -32.90 34.23
N LEU A 12 60.23 -33.98 33.82
CA LEU A 12 60.80 -35.33 33.87
C LEU A 12 62.04 -35.45 32.97
N ALA A 13 61.98 -34.90 31.76
CA ALA A 13 63.11 -34.88 30.83
C ALA A 13 64.27 -34.03 31.35
N LEU A 14 63.99 -32.91 32.04
CA LEU A 14 65.02 -32.11 32.70
C LEU A 14 65.73 -32.90 33.80
N ASN A 15 64.98 -33.60 34.65
CA ASN A 15 65.57 -34.44 35.70
C ASN A 15 66.40 -35.59 35.11
N ALA A 16 65.96 -36.19 34.01
CA ALA A 16 66.71 -37.22 33.29
C ALA A 16 68.01 -36.67 32.66
N ALA A 17 67.98 -35.45 32.11
CA ALA A 17 69.18 -34.79 31.57
C ALA A 17 70.21 -34.47 32.67
N ILE A 18 69.75 -34.03 33.85
CA ILE A 18 70.61 -33.79 35.02
C ILE A 18 71.30 -35.09 35.47
N GLU A 19 70.53 -36.19 35.59
CA GLU A 19 71.10 -37.47 36.05
C GLU A 19 72.01 -38.10 34.98
N ALA A 20 71.71 -37.91 33.69
CA ALA A 20 72.57 -38.32 32.59
C ALA A 20 73.92 -37.56 32.59
N ALA A 21 73.92 -36.26 32.89
CA ALA A 21 75.15 -35.48 33.06
C ALA A 21 75.98 -35.95 34.26
N ARG A 22 75.31 -36.39 35.34
CA ARG A 22 75.94 -36.92 36.55
C ARG A 22 76.63 -38.27 36.34
N ALA A 23 76.14 -39.08 35.39
CA ALA A 23 76.72 -40.37 35.02
C ALA A 23 77.96 -40.27 34.09
N GLY A 24 78.36 -39.05 33.67
CA GLY A 24 79.53 -38.82 32.84
C GLY A 24 79.45 -39.50 31.46
N ASP A 25 80.53 -40.16 31.01
CA ASP A 25 80.60 -40.76 29.68
C ASP A 25 79.56 -41.88 29.45
N GLN A 26 79.14 -42.58 30.50
CA GLN A 26 78.11 -43.62 30.43
C GLN A 26 76.70 -43.04 30.19
N GLY A 27 76.49 -41.76 30.49
CA GLY A 27 75.19 -41.07 30.39
C GLY A 27 74.95 -40.34 29.06
N ARG A 28 75.94 -40.26 28.15
CA ARG A 28 75.85 -39.45 26.92
C ARG A 28 74.65 -39.82 26.04
N GLY A 29 74.35 -41.11 25.89
CA GLY A 29 73.18 -41.57 25.12
C GLY A 29 71.85 -41.14 25.76
N PHE A 30 71.75 -41.23 27.10
CA PHE A 30 70.57 -40.80 27.85
C PHE A 30 70.39 -39.27 27.83
N ALA A 31 71.47 -38.50 27.83
CA ALA A 31 71.41 -37.04 27.74
C ALA A 31 70.78 -36.57 26.41
N VAL A 32 71.17 -37.19 25.29
CA VAL A 32 70.59 -36.87 23.96
C VAL A 32 69.09 -37.19 23.92
N VAL A 33 68.69 -38.34 24.46
CA VAL A 33 67.26 -38.72 24.52
C VAL A 33 66.47 -37.77 25.42
N ALA A 34 67.03 -37.37 26.57
CA ALA A 34 66.40 -36.44 27.48
C ALA A 34 66.18 -35.05 26.86
N ASP A 35 67.16 -34.54 26.10
CA ASP A 35 67.02 -33.26 25.40
C ASP A 35 65.96 -33.32 24.28
N GLU A 36 65.88 -34.42 23.54
CA GLU A 36 64.86 -34.60 22.49
C GLU A 36 63.45 -34.70 23.11
N VAL A 37 63.27 -35.47 24.19
CA VAL A 37 61.99 -35.53 24.92
C VAL A 37 61.59 -34.15 25.46
N ARG A 38 62.56 -33.39 25.98
CA ARG A 38 62.33 -32.02 26.47
C ARG A 38 61.93 -31.05 25.36
N LYS A 39 62.49 -31.22 24.15
CA LYS A 39 62.10 -30.44 22.97
C LYS A 39 60.68 -30.79 22.52
N LEU A 40 60.36 -32.08 22.37
CA LEU A 40 59.00 -32.52 22.02
C LEU A 40 57.95 -32.05 23.04
N ALA A 41 58.29 -32.07 24.32
CA ALA A 41 57.41 -31.58 25.38
C ALA A 41 57.13 -30.07 25.25
N ARG A 42 58.16 -29.25 24.99
CA ARG A 42 57.98 -27.80 24.74
C ARG A 42 57.16 -27.53 23.48
N ASP A 43 57.46 -28.22 22.38
CA ASP A 43 56.73 -28.09 21.12
C ASP A 43 55.25 -28.48 21.31
N THR A 44 54.98 -29.55 22.06
CA THR A 44 53.61 -29.99 22.39
C THR A 44 52.85 -28.94 23.21
N SER A 45 53.50 -28.33 24.20
CA SER A 45 52.89 -27.29 25.03
C SER A 45 52.55 -26.05 24.19
N GLN A 46 53.47 -25.63 23.30
CA GLN A 46 53.25 -24.52 22.37
C GLN A 46 52.08 -24.79 21.41
N GLN A 47 52.03 -25.97 20.78
CA GLN A 47 50.93 -26.33 19.88
C GLN A 47 49.60 -26.37 20.63
N THR A 48 49.58 -26.85 21.88
CA THR A 48 48.37 -26.85 22.70
C THR A 48 47.87 -25.42 23.00
N THR A 49 48.79 -24.47 23.19
CA THR A 49 48.43 -23.05 23.35
C THR A 49 47.84 -22.46 22.07
N ASN A 50 48.47 -22.70 20.91
CA ASN A 50 47.95 -22.24 19.62
C ASN A 50 46.55 -22.82 19.34
N ILE A 51 46.33 -24.11 19.61
CA ILE A 51 45.01 -24.73 19.48
C ILE A 51 43.98 -24.04 20.38
N ARG A 52 44.36 -23.69 21.62
CA ARG A 52 43.45 -22.98 22.54
C ARG A 52 43.06 -21.60 22.01
N GLU A 53 44.01 -20.87 21.44
CA GLU A 53 43.74 -19.56 20.82
C GLU A 53 42.76 -19.69 19.66
N ILE A 54 43.01 -20.63 18.74
CA ILE A 54 42.10 -20.92 17.61
C ILE A 54 40.71 -21.33 18.11
N MET A 55 40.61 -22.13 19.17
CA MET A 55 39.32 -22.53 19.74
C MET A 55 38.58 -21.33 20.35
N ASN A 56 39.28 -20.41 21.00
CA ASN A 56 38.67 -19.19 21.53
C ASN A 56 38.16 -18.29 20.40
N GLU A 57 38.93 -18.14 19.32
CA GLU A 57 38.49 -17.40 18.13
C GLU A 57 37.28 -18.04 17.47
N LEU A 58 37.26 -19.38 17.38
CA LEU A 58 36.14 -20.13 16.83
C LEU A 58 34.86 -19.94 17.66
N VAL A 59 34.96 -19.99 19.00
CA VAL A 59 33.83 -19.73 19.89
C VAL A 59 33.32 -18.29 19.73
N ALA A 60 34.23 -17.31 19.68
CA ALA A 60 33.85 -15.91 19.46
C ALA A 60 33.22 -15.67 18.08
N ALA A 61 33.67 -16.37 17.03
CA ALA A 61 33.05 -16.32 15.71
C ALA A 61 31.65 -16.95 15.71
N ALA A 62 31.46 -18.09 16.38
CA ALA A 62 30.16 -18.74 16.51
C ALA A 62 29.17 -17.85 17.28
N GLU A 63 29.64 -17.15 18.32
CA GLU A 63 28.85 -16.20 19.10
C GLU A 63 28.33 -15.05 18.23
N ARG A 64 29.23 -14.40 17.49
CA ARG A 64 28.87 -13.33 16.54
C ARG A 64 27.92 -13.80 15.46
N SER A 65 28.12 -15.01 14.93
CA SER A 65 27.21 -15.59 13.95
C SER A 65 25.81 -15.81 14.52
N ARG A 66 25.70 -16.18 15.81
CA ARG A 66 24.41 -16.34 16.47
C ARG A 66 23.70 -14.99 16.66
N GLU A 67 24.43 -13.95 17.08
CA GLU A 67 23.89 -12.60 17.18
C GLU A 67 23.34 -12.11 15.83
N ALA A 68 24.13 -12.23 14.75
CA ALA A 68 23.70 -11.84 13.42
C ALA A 68 22.44 -12.60 12.93
N VAL A 69 22.30 -13.87 13.29
CA VAL A 69 21.10 -14.66 12.99
C VAL A 69 19.88 -14.18 13.79
N ASN A 70 20.07 -13.78 15.05
CA ASN A 70 18.99 -13.22 15.86
C ASN A 70 18.53 -11.87 15.30
N ASP A 71 19.45 -10.98 14.95
CA ASP A 71 19.15 -9.67 14.35
C ASP A 71 18.40 -9.86 13.02
N SER A 72 18.88 -10.76 12.16
CA SER A 72 18.23 -11.10 10.89
C SER A 72 16.79 -11.61 11.08
N ARG A 73 16.54 -12.35 12.17
CA ARG A 73 15.21 -12.86 12.51
C ARG A 73 14.28 -11.72 12.94
N GLU A 74 14.78 -10.74 13.69
CA GLU A 74 14.01 -9.56 14.07
C GLU A 74 13.67 -8.70 12.86
N GLU A 75 14.64 -8.42 11.99
CA GLU A 75 14.41 -7.69 10.73
C GLU A 75 13.38 -8.40 9.85
N MET A 76 13.45 -9.73 9.74
CA MET A 76 12.47 -10.51 8.98
C MET A 76 11.06 -10.40 9.58
N SER A 77 10.94 -10.36 10.91
CA SER A 77 9.66 -10.14 11.58
C SER A 77 9.06 -8.77 11.23
N CYS A 78 9.89 -7.72 11.26
CA CYS A 78 9.48 -6.36 10.86
C CYS A 78 9.08 -6.28 9.38
N ALA A 79 9.82 -6.98 8.50
CA ALA A 79 9.51 -7.06 7.08
C ALA A 79 8.17 -7.75 6.82
N LEU A 80 7.88 -8.84 7.54
CA LEU A 80 6.59 -9.54 7.46
C LEU A 80 5.43 -8.65 7.92
N GLN A 81 5.62 -7.90 9.01
CA GLN A 81 4.60 -6.95 9.50
C GLN A 81 4.33 -5.85 8.46
N SER A 82 5.39 -5.25 7.91
CA SER A 82 5.28 -4.23 6.85
C SER A 82 4.57 -4.78 5.62
N SER A 83 4.90 -6.01 5.20
CA SER A 83 4.23 -6.68 4.08
C SER A 83 2.74 -6.88 4.32
N GLN A 84 2.35 -7.24 5.55
CA GLN A 84 0.95 -7.39 5.92
C GLN A 84 0.20 -6.05 5.89
N GLN A 85 0.83 -4.96 6.33
CA GLN A 85 0.25 -3.62 6.23
C GLN A 85 0.03 -3.19 4.77
N VAL A 86 1.02 -3.44 3.90
CA VAL A 86 0.91 -3.18 2.46
C VAL A 86 -0.24 -3.98 1.86
N LYS A 87 -0.39 -5.25 2.21
CA LYS A 87 -1.50 -6.09 1.76
C LYS A 87 -2.87 -5.53 2.18
N SER A 88 -2.98 -5.03 3.41
CA SER A 88 -4.20 -4.38 3.90
C SER A 88 -4.52 -3.15 3.06
N ALA A 89 -3.54 -2.26 2.85
CA ALA A 89 -3.73 -1.05 2.06
C ALA A 89 -4.19 -1.35 0.61
N PHE A 90 -3.64 -2.40 -0.02
CA PHE A 90 -4.11 -2.83 -1.34
C PHE A 90 -5.54 -3.39 -1.33
N THR A 91 -5.97 -4.00 -0.22
CA THR A 91 -7.35 -4.46 -0.05
C THR A 91 -8.29 -3.27 0.02
N ASP A 92 -7.96 -2.26 0.85
CA ASP A 92 -8.73 -1.02 0.99
C ASP A 92 -8.84 -0.26 -0.35
N ILE A 93 -7.74 -0.20 -1.11
CA ILE A 93 -7.72 0.41 -2.45
C ILE A 93 -8.68 -0.32 -3.39
N ASN A 94 -8.70 -1.66 -3.37
CA ASN A 94 -9.58 -2.45 -4.24
C ASN A 94 -11.05 -2.21 -3.89
N GLU A 95 -11.40 -2.18 -2.60
CA GLU A 95 -12.75 -1.84 -2.14
C GLU A 95 -13.18 -0.44 -2.58
N ALA A 96 -12.28 0.55 -2.45
CA ALA A 96 -12.54 1.91 -2.90
C ALA A 96 -12.79 1.98 -4.41
N VAL A 97 -12.00 1.25 -5.21
CA VAL A 97 -12.18 1.18 -6.68
C VAL A 97 -13.51 0.54 -7.04
N GLN A 98 -13.92 -0.53 -6.35
CA GLN A 98 -15.23 -1.16 -6.58
C GLN A 98 -16.39 -0.20 -6.26
N LEU A 99 -16.28 0.56 -5.16
CA LEU A 99 -17.27 1.59 -4.82
C LEU A 99 -17.33 2.71 -5.87
N ILE A 100 -16.18 3.13 -6.40
CA ILE A 100 -16.12 4.11 -7.49
C ILE A 100 -16.85 3.57 -8.72
N GLN A 101 -16.60 2.31 -9.11
CA GLN A 101 -17.27 1.70 -10.25
C GLN A 101 -18.79 1.68 -10.08
N GLN A 102 -19.28 1.27 -8.89
CA GLN A 102 -20.71 1.28 -8.59
C GLN A 102 -21.32 2.69 -8.69
N ARG A 103 -20.58 3.72 -8.26
CA ARG A 103 -21.04 5.12 -8.38
C ARG A 103 -21.07 5.60 -9.82
N VAL A 104 -20.10 5.20 -10.64
CA VAL A 104 -20.08 5.51 -12.08
C VAL A 104 -21.31 4.91 -12.76
N ASP A 105 -21.67 3.66 -12.43
CA ASP A 105 -22.86 3.01 -12.97
C ASP A 105 -24.14 3.77 -12.57
N GLN A 106 -24.25 4.21 -11.31
CA GLN A 106 -25.37 5.05 -10.84
C GLN A 106 -25.43 6.40 -11.55
N ILE A 107 -24.28 7.05 -11.76
CA ILE A 107 -24.22 8.32 -12.50
C ILE A 107 -24.69 8.13 -13.94
N SER A 108 -24.33 7.01 -14.58
CA SER A 108 -24.79 6.68 -15.93
C SER A 108 -26.32 6.59 -15.98
N VAL A 109 -26.92 5.84 -15.06
CA VAL A 109 -28.39 5.72 -14.96
C VAL A 109 -29.05 7.07 -14.72
N ALA A 110 -28.54 7.87 -13.77
CA ALA A 110 -29.07 9.20 -13.49
C ALA A 110 -28.95 10.15 -14.69
N THR A 111 -27.90 10.01 -15.49
CA THR A 111 -27.69 10.80 -16.71
C THR A 111 -28.72 10.43 -17.78
N GLU A 112 -29.00 9.14 -17.99
CA GLU A 112 -30.06 8.68 -18.90
C GLU A 112 -31.45 9.19 -18.48
N GLU A 113 -31.75 9.18 -17.17
CA GLU A 113 -33.00 9.74 -16.64
C GLU A 113 -33.08 11.25 -16.87
N GLN A 114 -31.97 11.97 -16.68
CA GLN A 114 -31.91 13.41 -16.91
C GLN A 114 -32.05 13.77 -18.39
N GLU A 115 -31.49 12.98 -19.31
CA GLU A 115 -31.70 13.15 -20.75
C GLU A 115 -33.19 13.01 -21.11
N ARG A 116 -33.87 12.00 -20.57
CA ARG A 116 -35.32 11.81 -20.80
C ARG A 116 -36.13 12.97 -20.25
N ALA A 117 -35.87 13.39 -19.01
CA ALA A 117 -36.56 14.52 -18.40
C ALA A 117 -36.34 15.82 -19.20
N THR A 118 -35.14 16.01 -19.74
CA THR A 118 -34.81 17.17 -20.59
C THR A 118 -35.61 17.14 -21.89
N ALA A 119 -35.74 15.97 -22.53
CA ALA A 119 -36.54 15.80 -23.73
C ALA A 119 -38.03 16.12 -23.47
N ASP A 120 -38.58 15.63 -22.35
CA ASP A 120 -39.96 15.91 -21.94
C ASP A 120 -40.19 17.42 -21.72
N VAL A 121 -39.23 18.09 -21.06
CA VAL A 121 -39.27 19.55 -20.86
C VAL A 121 -39.22 20.29 -22.19
N SER A 122 -38.34 19.90 -23.11
CA SER A 122 -38.27 20.50 -24.45
C SER A 122 -39.60 20.34 -25.20
N GLN A 123 -40.22 19.17 -25.14
CA GLN A 123 -41.52 18.94 -25.76
C GLN A 123 -42.62 19.80 -25.14
N ALA A 124 -42.64 19.92 -23.81
CA ALA A 124 -43.59 20.77 -23.10
C ALA A 124 -43.44 22.25 -23.50
N ILE A 125 -42.21 22.74 -23.67
CA ILE A 125 -41.95 24.12 -24.13
C ILE A 125 -42.50 24.34 -25.53
N THR A 126 -42.26 23.41 -26.47
CA THR A 126 -42.82 23.50 -27.83
C THR A 126 -44.35 23.54 -27.80
N HIS A 127 -44.97 22.67 -27.00
CA HIS A 127 -46.43 22.64 -26.87
C HIS A 127 -47.00 23.95 -26.31
N ILE A 128 -46.35 24.54 -25.30
CA ILE A 128 -46.72 25.85 -24.75
C ILE A 128 -46.61 26.94 -25.81
N SER A 129 -45.55 26.92 -26.63
CA SER A 129 -45.37 27.87 -27.72
C SER A 129 -46.49 27.77 -28.76
N ASP A 130 -46.82 26.56 -29.20
CA ASP A 130 -47.90 26.31 -30.16
C ASP A 130 -49.26 26.77 -29.60
N GLN A 131 -49.53 26.50 -28.33
CA GLN A 131 -50.74 26.95 -27.64
C GLN A 131 -50.79 28.49 -27.54
N GLY A 132 -49.65 29.14 -27.35
CA GLY A 132 -49.52 30.60 -27.37
C GLY A 132 -49.93 31.20 -28.71
N GLU A 133 -49.43 30.65 -29.82
CA GLU A 133 -49.80 31.07 -31.18
C GLU A 133 -51.29 30.83 -31.47
N HIS A 134 -51.84 29.67 -31.08
CA HIS A 134 -53.27 29.40 -31.24
C HIS A 134 -54.13 30.39 -30.45
N THR A 135 -53.73 30.71 -29.22
CA THR A 135 -54.44 31.68 -28.38
C THR A 135 -54.42 33.07 -29.00
N LYS A 136 -53.29 33.49 -29.59
CA LYS A 136 -53.17 34.76 -30.32
C LYS A 136 -54.15 34.81 -31.50
N LEU A 137 -54.20 33.78 -32.33
CA LEU A 137 -55.14 33.70 -33.47
C LEU A 137 -56.61 33.78 -33.00
N GLN A 138 -56.96 33.09 -31.91
CA GLN A 138 -58.30 33.15 -31.33
C GLN A 138 -58.66 34.56 -30.84
N LEU A 139 -57.70 35.27 -30.23
CA LEU A 139 -57.90 36.66 -29.81
C LEU A 139 -58.12 37.59 -31.01
N GLU A 140 -57.35 37.42 -32.10
CA GLU A 140 -57.54 38.18 -33.34
C GLU A 140 -58.96 37.99 -33.91
N SER A 141 -59.44 36.74 -34.02
CA SER A 141 -60.81 36.46 -34.46
C SER A 141 -61.89 37.00 -33.50
N MET A 142 -61.61 37.01 -32.20
CA MET A 142 -62.54 37.54 -31.20
C MET A 142 -62.65 39.07 -31.28
N VAL A 143 -61.55 39.77 -31.58
CA VAL A 143 -61.57 41.22 -31.84
C VAL A 143 -62.41 41.52 -33.09
N GLU A 144 -62.17 40.82 -34.20
CA GLU A 144 -62.95 40.98 -35.43
C GLU A 144 -64.46 40.75 -35.20
N SER A 145 -64.80 39.68 -34.47
CA SER A 145 -66.20 39.38 -34.12
C SER A 145 -66.81 40.49 -33.25
N SER A 146 -66.03 41.06 -32.32
CA SER A 146 -66.50 42.15 -31.46
C SER A 146 -66.76 43.44 -32.25
N GLU A 147 -65.92 43.73 -33.26
CA GLU A 147 -66.13 44.85 -34.18
C GLU A 147 -67.42 44.67 -34.99
N GLN A 148 -67.67 43.47 -35.53
CA GLN A 148 -68.92 43.16 -36.25
C GLN A 148 -70.15 43.31 -35.36
N VAL A 149 -70.09 42.84 -34.11
CA VAL A 149 -71.20 43.00 -33.14
C VAL A 149 -71.45 44.47 -32.86
N ALA A 150 -70.40 45.28 -32.68
CA ALA A 150 -70.53 46.72 -32.46
C ALA A 150 -71.16 47.43 -33.67
N GLU A 151 -70.77 47.05 -34.89
CA GLU A 151 -71.36 47.58 -36.13
C GLU A 151 -72.86 47.26 -36.23
N ILE A 152 -73.24 45.99 -36.01
CA ILE A 152 -74.65 45.55 -36.03
C ILE A 152 -75.47 46.30 -34.98
N ALA A 153 -74.96 46.44 -33.76
CA ALA A 153 -75.62 47.18 -32.69
C ALA A 153 -75.85 48.65 -33.09
N GLY A 154 -74.85 49.29 -33.70
CA GLY A 154 -74.97 50.65 -34.23
C GLY A 154 -76.04 50.78 -35.33
N LEU A 155 -76.09 49.85 -36.27
CA LEU A 155 -77.11 49.80 -37.34
C LEU A 155 -78.52 49.60 -36.77
N GLN A 156 -78.68 48.71 -35.79
CA GLN A 156 -79.96 48.49 -35.11
C GLN A 156 -80.46 49.75 -34.39
N GLN A 157 -79.56 50.46 -33.69
CA GLN A 157 -79.90 51.70 -33.00
C GLN A 157 -80.32 52.81 -33.98
N ALA A 158 -79.62 52.94 -35.11
CA ALA A 158 -80.00 53.88 -36.17
C ALA A 158 -81.38 53.55 -36.79
N MET A 159 -81.66 52.26 -37.03
CA MET A 159 -82.94 51.79 -37.56
C MET A 159 -84.10 52.09 -36.60
N LEU A 160 -83.93 51.84 -35.30
CA LEU A 160 -84.92 52.16 -34.27
C LEU A 160 -85.21 53.66 -34.23
N HIS A 161 -84.17 54.50 -34.24
CA HIS A 161 -84.33 55.95 -34.24
C HIS A 161 -85.14 56.46 -35.46
N LYS A 162 -84.90 55.88 -36.64
CA LYS A 162 -85.66 56.19 -37.86
C LYS A 162 -87.13 55.76 -37.75
N TYR A 163 -87.41 54.65 -37.09
CA TYR A 163 -88.77 54.13 -36.87
C TYR A 163 -89.56 54.99 -35.89
N GLU A 164 -88.93 55.44 -34.79
CA GLU A 164 -89.53 56.38 -33.84
C GLU A 164 -89.88 57.72 -34.50
N LEU A 165 -89.00 58.26 -35.36
CA LEU A 165 -89.29 59.48 -36.12
C LEU A 165 -90.47 59.34 -37.10
N HIS A 166 -90.72 58.14 -37.63
CA HIS A 166 -91.86 57.87 -38.51
C HIS A 166 -93.18 57.62 -37.77
N GLN A 167 -93.17 57.34 -36.45
CA GLN A 167 -94.41 57.21 -35.66
C GLN A 167 -94.89 58.54 -35.04
N VAL A 168 -94.08 59.61 -35.12
CA VAL A 168 -94.37 60.93 -34.53
C VAL A 168 -94.72 62.00 -35.60
N SER A 169 -94.87 61.61 -36.88
CA SER A 169 -95.50 62.41 -37.95
C SER A 169 -96.79 61.77 -38.41
#